data_AF-A0A7X7ANR2-F1
#
_entry.id   AF-A0A7X7ANR2-F1
#
_cell.length_a   1.000
_cell.length_b   1.000
_cell.length_c   1.000
_cell.angle_alpha   90.00
_cell.angle_beta   90.00
_cell.angle_gamma   90.00
#
_symmetry.space_group_name_H-M   'P 1'
#
loop_
_entity.id
_entity.type
_entity.pdbx_description
1 polymer ?
#
loop_
_entity_poly.entity_id
_entity_poly.type
_entity_poly.pdbx_seq_one_letter_code
_entity_poly.pdbx_strand_id
1 'polypeptide(L)' 'SDAVAIVVSEETGAVSVAEEGRLIRFLDEKNLRELLEELLLPKAGTQTGHFWQWRS' A
#
# COMPACT_ATOMS: atom_id res chain seq x y z
N SER A 1 -6.64 -6.28 12.36
CA SER A 1 -6.91 -5.04 11.62
C SER A 1 -5.96 -5.01 10.44
N ASP A 2 -6.46 -4.60 9.31
CA ASP A 2 -5.81 -4.43 8.01
C ASP A 2 -5.44 -2.95 7.76
N ALA A 3 -5.43 -2.12 8.82
CA ALA A 3 -5.12 -0.71 8.70
C ALA A 3 -3.63 -0.48 8.43
N VAL A 4 -3.35 0.52 7.58
CA VAL A 4 -2.03 1.10 7.36
C VAL A 4 -1.97 2.43 8.12
N ALA A 5 -0.96 2.61 8.97
CA ALA A 5 -0.76 3.83 9.73
C ALA A 5 0.60 4.47 9.40
N ILE A 6 0.61 5.78 9.17
CA ILE A 6 1.82 6.56 8.96
C ILE A 6 2.18 7.27 10.26
N VAL A 7 3.44 7.20 10.67
CA VAL A 7 3.98 7.85 11.86
C VAL A 7 5.12 8.77 11.44
N VAL A 8 5.09 10.00 11.96
CA VAL A 8 6.16 10.99 11.77
C VAL A 8 6.75 11.32 13.13
N SER A 9 8.07 11.15 13.27
CA SER A 9 8.80 11.58 14.46
C SER A 9 8.81 13.10 14.54
N GLU A 10 8.34 13.66 15.66
CA GLU A 10 8.39 15.12 15.91
C GLU A 10 9.84 15.64 15.97
N GLU A 11 10.73 14.87 16.60
CA GLU A 11 12.11 15.29 16.86
C GLU A 11 13.00 15.21 15.61
N THR A 12 12.78 14.20 14.76
CA THR A 12 13.69 13.90 13.65
C THR A 12 13.05 14.03 12.28
N GLY A 13 11.73 14.15 12.20
CA GLY A 13 10.98 14.08 10.95
C GLY A 13 10.99 12.70 10.28
N ALA A 14 11.59 11.68 10.91
CA ALA A 14 11.66 10.34 10.35
C ALA A 14 10.26 9.76 10.13
N VAL A 15 10.00 9.25 8.93
CA VAL A 15 8.73 8.63 8.56
C VAL A 15 8.81 7.13 8.74
N SER A 16 7.75 6.55 9.31
CA SER A 16 7.57 5.11 9.48
C SER A 16 6.15 4.70 9.10
N VAL A 17 5.97 3.45 8.68
CA VAL A 17 4.67 2.86 8.37
C VAL A 17 4.46 1.61 9.23
N ALA A 18 3.29 1.50 9.85
CA ALA A 18 2.85 0.32 10.57
C ALA A 18 1.73 -0.38 9.81
N GLU A 19 1.91 -1.67 9.53
CA GLU A 19 0.87 -2.53 8.95
C GLU A 19 1.09 -3.98 9.40
N GLU A 20 0.03 -4.78 9.47
CA GLU A 20 0.10 -6.23 9.76
C GLU A 20 0.99 -6.62 10.97
N GLY A 21 1.10 -5.74 11.98
CA GLY A 21 1.96 -5.96 13.16
C GLY A 21 3.46 -5.73 12.91
N ARG A 22 3.85 -5.23 11.74
CA ARG A 22 5.20 -4.82 11.38
C ARG A 22 5.33 -3.30 11.39
N LEU A 23 6.47 -2.81 11.87
CA LEU A 23 6.85 -1.40 11.80
C LEU A 23 8.05 -1.22 10.86
N ILE A 24 7.84 -0.54 9.74
CA ILE A 24 8.85 -0.20 8.74
C ILE A 24 9.32 1.24 9.03
N ARG A 25 10.60 1.42 9.34
CA ARG A 25 11.15 2.69 9.85
C ARG A 25 12.10 3.35 8.87
N PHE A 26 12.28 4.66 9.02
CA PHE A 26 13.24 5.47 8.26
C PHE A 26 12.99 5.43 6.74
N LEU A 27 11.72 5.55 6.35
CA LEU A 27 11.33 5.62 4.94
C LEU A 27 11.70 6.99 4.37
N ASP A 28 12.34 6.99 3.21
CA ASP A 28 12.46 8.16 2.36
C ASP A 28 11.22 8.31 1.47
N GLU A 29 11.13 9.43 0.73
CA GLU A 29 9.97 9.73 -0.13
C GLU A 29 9.70 8.61 -1.14
N LYS A 30 10.77 8.05 -1.74
CA LYS A 30 10.66 7.03 -2.78
C LYS A 30 10.09 5.74 -2.20
N ASN A 31 10.70 5.23 -1.13
CA ASN A 31 10.27 3.99 -0.49
C ASN A 31 8.88 4.12 0.14
N LEU A 32 8.54 5.29 0.69
CA LEU A 32 7.20 5.55 1.20
C LEU A 32 6.16 5.49 0.07
N ARG A 33 6.45 6.11 -1.08
CA ARG A 33 5.56 6.07 -2.24
C ARG A 33 5.34 4.65 -2.73
N GLU A 34 6.44 3.93 -3.02
CA GLU A 34 6.38 2.55 -3.52
C GLU A 34 5.59 1.64 -2.57
N LEU A 35 5.82 1.77 -1.26
CA LEU A 35 5.10 1.02 -0.24
C LEU A 35 3.60 1.37 -0.23
N LEU A 36 3.24 2.64 -0.22
CA LEU A 36 1.82 3.04 -0.20
C LEU A 36 1.09 2.66 -1.49
N GLU A 37 1.77 2.74 -2.63
CA GLU A 37 1.22 2.29 -3.91
C GLU A 37 0.97 0.77 -3.90
N GLU A 38 1.91 -0.02 -3.39
CA GLU A 38 1.75 -1.47 -3.25
C GLU A 38 0.56 -1.85 -2.35
N LEU A 39 0.40 -1.13 -1.24
CA LEU A 39 -0.59 -1.45 -0.21
C LEU A 39 -2.00 -0.95 -0.54
N LEU A 40 -2.12 0.20 -1.20
CA LEU A 40 -3.40 0.91 -1.35
C LEU A 40 -3.94 0.94 -2.78
N LEU A 41 -3.08 0.80 -3.81
CA LEU A 41 -3.57 0.79 -5.17
C LEU A 41 -4.09 -0.61 -5.54
N PRO A 42 -5.25 -0.68 -6.22
CA PRO A 42 -5.70 -1.95 -6.79
C PRO A 42 -4.65 -2.42 -7.79
N LYS A 43 -4.21 -3.67 -7.66
CA LYS A 43 -3.33 -4.30 -8.65
C LYS A 43 -4.02 -4.19 -9.99
N ALA A 44 -3.41 -3.47 -10.93
CA ALA A 44 -3.96 -3.24 -12.26
C ALA A 44 -4.35 -4.61 -12.82
N GLY A 45 -5.66 -4.84 -12.91
CA GLY A 45 -6.17 -6.11 -13.37
C GLY A 45 -5.57 -6.37 -14.73
N THR A 46 -4.83 -7.46 -14.88
CA THR A 46 -4.64 -8.05 -16.19
C THR A 46 -6.04 -8.19 -16.75
N GLN A 47 -6.35 -7.41 -17.79
CA GLN A 47 -7.56 -7.59 -18.59
C GLN A 47 -7.44 -8.94 -19.26
N THR A 48 -7.60 -10.01 -18.49
CA THR A 48 -7.83 -11.34 -18.98
C THR A 48 -9.25 -11.29 -19.48
N GLY A 49 -9.36 -11.16 -20.80
CA GLY A 49 -10.63 -11.32 -21.49
C GLY A 49 -11.29 -12.62 -21.02
N HIS A 50 -12.38 -12.48 -20.29
CA HIS A 50 -13.41 -13.49 -20.10
C HIS A 50 -14.67 -12.88 -20.72
N PHE A 51 -14.95 -13.08 -22.01
CA PHE A 51 -15.37 -14.34 -22.62
C PHE A 51 -16.41 -15.07 -21.73
N TRP A 52 -17.69 -14.92 -22.13
CA TRP A 52 -18.86 -15.77 -21.80
C TRP A 52 -19.47 -15.57 -20.39
N GLN A 53 -20.80 -15.47 -20.13
CA GLN A 53 -21.99 -15.93 -20.82
C GLN A 53 -23.23 -15.07 -20.52
N TRP A 54 -23.89 -14.67 -21.61
CA TRP A 54 -25.32 -14.37 -21.74
C TRP A 54 -26.19 -15.42 -21.04
N ARG A 55 -27.15 -14.99 -20.21
CA ARG A 55 -28.40 -15.75 -19.96
C ARG A 55 -29.59 -14.79 -19.89
N SER A 56 -30.67 -15.27 -20.51
CA SER A 56 -32.01 -14.70 -20.69
C SER A 56 -32.70 -14.27 -19.41
#